data_AF-A0A534NAB7-F1
#
_entry.id   AF-A0A534NAB7-F1
#
_cell.length_a   1.000
_cell.length_b   1.000
_cell.length_c   1.000
_cell.angle_alpha   90.00
_cell.angle_beta   90.00
_cell.angle_gamma   90.00
#
_symmetry.space_group_name_H-M   'P 1'
#
loop_
_entity.id
_entity.type
_entity.pdbx_description
1 polymer ?
#
loop_
_entity_poly.entity_id
_entity_poly.type
_entity_poly.pdbx_seq_one_letter_code
_entity_poly.pdbx_strand_id
1 'polypeptide(L)'
;MNFSEFASLCYQLEKTASRLAKVALASEYFRRLAPEEIRYGVAFLSGRPFPVSDPRSLQIGPGGLLEARRIPEVENFSSNPLTLKDVADSFAKIAEATGKGSR
;
A
#
# COMPACT_ATOMS: atom_id res chain seq x y z
N MET A 1 -2.40 7.12 9.47
CA MET A 1 -1.19 7.61 8.78
C MET A 1 -1.48 7.85 7.31
N ASN A 2 -0.96 8.95 6.75
CA ASN A 2 -1.04 9.25 5.32
C ASN A 2 -0.15 8.29 4.50
N PHE A 3 -0.65 7.84 3.35
CA PHE A 3 0.07 6.93 2.46
C PHE A 3 1.31 7.60 1.83
N SER A 4 1.27 8.92 1.61
CA SER A 4 2.42 9.70 1.10
C SER A 4 3.60 9.69 2.07
N GLU A 5 3.36 9.69 3.38
CA GLU A 5 4.39 9.58 4.41
C GLU A 5 5.04 8.19 4.39
N PHE A 6 4.22 7.14 4.23
CA PHE A 6 4.69 5.77 4.05
C PHE A 6 5.54 5.62 2.76
N ALA A 7 5.07 6.18 1.63
CA ALA A 7 5.84 6.17 0.39
C ALA A 7 7.20 6.89 0.56
N SER A 8 7.21 8.03 1.26
CA SER A 8 8.44 8.75 1.58
C SER A 8 9.41 7.92 2.42
N LEU A 9 8.90 7.17 3.41
CA LEU A 9 9.71 6.22 4.19
C LEU A 9 10.33 5.13 3.30
N CYS A 10 9.58 4.56 2.36
CA CYS A 10 10.10 3.54 1.44
C CYS A 10 11.29 4.07 0.63
N TYR A 11 11.19 5.29 0.08
CA TYR A 11 12.31 5.93 -0.62
C TYR A 11 13.53 6.18 0.28
N GLN A 12 13.31 6.54 1.56
CA GLN A 12 14.41 6.70 2.51
C GLN A 12 15.09 5.36 2.83
N LEU A 13 14.31 4.29 3.02
CA LEU A 13 14.81 2.95 3.29
C LEU A 13 15.59 2.37 2.11
N GLU A 14 15.18 2.67 0.88
CA GLU A 14 15.89 2.27 -0.34
C GLU A 14 17.28 2.93 -0.41
N LYS A 15 17.36 4.24 -0.14
CA LYS A 15 18.61 5.02 -0.20
C LYS A 15 19.56 4.77 0.98
N THR A 16 19.07 4.17 2.07
CA THR A 16 19.88 3.92 3.27
C THR A 16 20.68 2.63 3.12
N ALA A 17 22.02 2.68 3.23
CA ALA A 17 22.84 1.46 3.18
C ALA A 17 22.95 0.75 4.54
N SER A 18 22.90 1.50 5.65
CA SER A 18 23.10 0.95 6.99
C SER A 18 21.88 0.15 7.47
N ARG A 19 22.10 -1.14 7.76
CA ARG A 19 21.09 -2.02 8.35
C ARG A 19 20.52 -1.45 9.66
N LEU A 20 21.38 -0.90 10.53
CA LEU A 20 20.96 -0.33 11.80
C LEU A 20 20.06 0.91 11.59
N ALA A 21 20.42 1.76 10.62
CA ALA A 21 19.60 2.93 10.28
C ALA A 21 18.23 2.52 9.73
N LYS A 22 18.15 1.47 8.88
CA LYS A 22 16.86 0.92 8.42
C LYS A 22 16.00 0.42 9.58
N VAL A 23 16.60 -0.28 10.54
CA VAL A 23 15.90 -0.75 11.74
C VAL A 23 15.35 0.43 12.56
N ALA A 24 16.13 1.49 12.73
CA ALA A 24 15.68 2.70 13.43
C ALA A 24 14.49 3.37 12.71
N LEU A 25 14.58 3.55 11.39
CA LEU A 25 13.50 4.12 10.57
C LEU A 25 12.22 3.27 10.64
N ALA A 26 12.33 1.95 10.49
CA ALA A 26 11.20 1.04 10.60
C ALA A 26 10.57 1.05 11.99
N SER A 27 11.38 1.10 13.04
CA SER A 27 10.90 1.17 14.42
C SER A 27 10.12 2.46 14.69
N GLU A 28 10.62 3.58 14.19
CA GLU A 28 9.94 4.88 14.31
C GLU A 28 8.61 4.88 13.55
N TYR A 29 8.60 4.32 12.34
CA TYR A 29 7.37 4.10 11.60
C TYR A 29 6.34 3.30 12.40
N PHE A 30 6.72 2.15 12.97
CA PHE A 30 5.80 1.31 13.74
C PHE A 30 5.24 2.00 14.98
N ARG A 31 6.02 2.87 15.66
CA ARG A 31 5.55 3.66 16.80
C ARG A 31 4.45 4.67 16.44
N ARG A 32 4.39 5.11 15.18
CA ARG A 32 3.45 6.12 14.69
C ARG A 32 2.15 5.53 14.14
N LEU A 33 2.08 4.21 13.97
CA LEU A 33 0.88 3.54 13.47
C LEU A 33 -0.18 3.46 14.57
N ALA A 34 -1.43 3.78 14.22
CA ALA A 34 -2.55 3.44 15.08
C ALA A 34 -2.76 1.91 15.11
N PRO A 35 -3.33 1.33 16.18
CA PRO A 35 -3.51 -0.11 16.32
C PRO A 35 -4.16 -0.80 15.11
N GLU A 36 -5.17 -0.18 14.53
CA GLU A 36 -5.90 -0.64 13.35
C GLU A 36 -5.06 -0.59 12.06
N GLU A 37 -4.02 0.23 12.02
CA GLU A 37 -3.12 0.38 10.87
C GLU A 37 -1.96 -0.61 10.89
N ILE A 38 -1.62 -1.19 12.05
CA ILE A 38 -0.46 -2.09 12.23
C ILE A 38 -0.49 -3.22 11.20
N ARG A 39 -1.65 -3.86 11.01
CA ARG A 39 -1.81 -4.98 10.08
C ARG A 39 -1.42 -4.59 8.65
N TYR A 40 -1.83 -3.40 8.20
CA TYR A 40 -1.57 -2.93 6.84
C TYR A 40 -0.14 -2.41 6.73
N GLY A 41 0.31 -1.62 7.71
CA GLY A 41 1.63 -1.02 7.69
C GLY A 41 2.76 -2.05 7.69
N VAL A 42 2.63 -3.13 8.48
CA VAL A 42 3.59 -4.23 8.46
C VAL A 42 3.57 -4.98 7.12
N ALA A 43 2.38 -5.28 6.59
CA ALA A 43 2.24 -5.95 5.30
C ALA A 43 2.89 -5.12 4.16
N PHE A 44 2.55 -3.83 4.08
CA PHE A 44 3.03 -2.94 3.03
C PHE A 44 4.54 -2.74 3.10
N LEU A 45 5.10 -2.56 4.31
CA LEU A 45 6.55 -2.43 4.48
C LEU A 45 7.31 -3.69 4.04
N SER A 46 6.67 -4.86 4.16
CA SER A 46 7.20 -6.14 3.66
C SER A 46 6.96 -6.37 2.15
N GLY A 47 6.39 -5.39 1.44
CA GLY A 47 6.09 -5.48 0.01
C GLY A 47 4.87 -6.33 -0.32
N ARG A 48 3.93 -6.50 0.63
CA ARG A 48 2.73 -7.34 0.47
C ARG A 48 1.46 -6.50 0.50
N PRO A 49 0.47 -6.74 -0.37
CA PRO A 49 -0.81 -6.05 -0.32
C PRO A 49 -1.70 -6.49 0.85
N PHE A 50 -1.47 -7.70 1.38
CA PHE A 50 -2.24 -8.29 2.48
C PHE A 50 -1.32 -8.83 3.58
N PRO A 51 -1.76 -8.81 4.85
CA PRO A 51 -1.06 -9.50 5.94
C PRO A 51 -0.93 -11.00 5.68
N VAL A 52 0.06 -11.65 6.31
CA VAL A 52 0.30 -13.10 6.13
C VAL A 52 -0.91 -13.97 6.50
N SER A 53 -1.74 -13.49 7.43
CA SER A 53 -2.97 -14.18 7.86
C SER A 53 -4.12 -14.09 6.84
N ASP A 54 -3.98 -13.27 5.80
CA ASP A 54 -5.01 -13.02 4.80
C ASP A 54 -4.58 -13.67 3.47
N PRO A 55 -5.27 -14.73 3.01
CA PRO A 55 -4.86 -15.51 1.84
C PRO A 55 -5.20 -14.83 0.51
N ARG A 56 -5.86 -13.67 0.53
CA ARG A 56 -6.24 -12.94 -0.68
C ARG A 56 -5.00 -12.48 -1.43
N SER A 57 -5.15 -12.35 -2.75
CA SER A 57 -4.18 -11.70 -3.60
C SER A 57 -4.91 -10.83 -4.61
N LEU A 58 -4.21 -9.82 -5.15
CA LEU A 58 -4.82 -8.90 -6.09
C LEU A 58 -5.15 -9.57 -7.44
N GLN A 59 -4.49 -10.67 -7.78
CA GLN A 59 -4.66 -11.38 -9.06
C GLN A 59 -4.52 -10.46 -10.30
N ILE A 60 -3.73 -9.38 -10.19
CA ILE A 60 -3.47 -8.43 -11.28
C ILE A 60 -2.17 -8.82 -11.99
N GLY A 61 -2.26 -9.09 -13.29
CA GLY A 61 -1.09 -9.21 -14.17
C GLY A 61 -0.63 -7.86 -14.74
N PRO A 62 0.51 -7.81 -15.44
CA PRO A 62 1.03 -6.57 -16.05
C PRO A 62 0.03 -5.84 -16.96
N GLY A 63 -0.83 -6.60 -17.67
CA GLY A 63 -1.88 -6.04 -18.53
C GLY A 63 -2.90 -5.19 -17.78
N GLY A 64 -3.42 -5.67 -16.64
CA GLY A 64 -4.38 -4.91 -15.83
C GLY A 64 -3.78 -3.61 -15.29
N LEU A 65 -2.48 -3.61 -14.97
CA LEU A 65 -1.78 -2.39 -14.56
C LEU A 65 -1.60 -1.40 -15.71
N LEU A 66 -1.34 -1.89 -16.93
CA LEU A 66 -1.24 -1.04 -18.12
C LEU A 66 -2.57 -0.38 -18.46
N GLU A 67 -3.68 -1.11 -18.36
CA GLU A 67 -5.02 -0.55 -18.56
C GLU A 67 -5.36 0.48 -17.49
N ALA A 68 -5.02 0.23 -16.23
CA ALA A 68 -5.21 1.20 -15.15
C ALA A 68 -4.48 2.53 -15.40
N ARG A 69 -3.29 2.50 -16.05
CA ARG A 69 -2.56 3.70 -16.44
C ARG A 69 -3.20 4.51 -17.57
N ARG A 70 -4.11 3.91 -18.35
CA ARG A 70 -4.83 4.60 -19.43
C ARG A 70 -6.08 5.33 -18.92
N ILE A 71 -6.52 5.05 -17.70
CA ILE A 71 -7.62 5.76 -17.07
C ILE A 71 -7.16 7.23 -16.90
N PRO A 72 -7.85 8.21 -17.52
CA PRO A 72 -7.48 9.61 -17.37
C PRO A 72 -7.57 10.02 -15.91
N GLU A 73 -6.65 10.87 -15.46
CA GLU A 73 -6.74 11.51 -14.15
C GLU A 73 -8.05 12.29 -14.09
N VAL A 74 -8.96 11.84 -13.24
CA VAL A 74 -10.27 12.49 -13.08
C VAL A 74 -10.06 13.73 -12.20
N GLU A 75 -10.48 14.91 -12.67
CA GLU A 75 -10.31 16.19 -11.97
C GLU A 75 -10.94 16.25 -10.56
N ASN A 76 -11.78 15.26 -10.20
CA ASN A 76 -12.43 15.12 -8.90
C ASN A 76 -11.62 14.27 -7.91
N PHE A 77 -10.32 14.52 -7.77
CA PHE A 77 -9.57 13.98 -6.64
C PHE A 77 -10.12 14.62 -5.36
N SER A 78 -10.65 13.79 -4.46
CA SER A 78 -10.98 14.21 -3.10
C SER A 78 -9.75 14.90 -2.51
N SER A 79 -9.93 16.09 -1.93
CA SER A 79 -8.86 16.88 -1.31
C SER A 79 -8.23 16.21 -0.08
N ASN A 80 -8.81 15.09 0.38
CA ASN A 80 -8.29 14.34 1.51
C ASN A 80 -7.13 13.42 1.07
N PRO A 81 -5.97 13.51 1.75
CA PRO A 81 -4.87 12.60 1.49
C PRO A 81 -5.27 11.15 1.79
N LEU A 82 -4.87 10.22 0.91
CA LEU A 82 -5.08 8.79 1.13
C LEU A 82 -4.35 8.33 2.39
N THR A 83 -5.01 7.50 3.18
CA THR A 83 -4.42 6.83 4.34
C THR A 83 -3.97 5.41 3.99
N LEU A 84 -3.20 4.77 4.89
CA LEU A 84 -2.88 3.34 4.78
C LEU A 84 -4.15 2.47 4.66
N LYS A 85 -5.18 2.83 5.43
CA LYS A 85 -6.46 2.12 5.44
C LYS A 85 -7.20 2.25 4.11
N ASP A 86 -7.23 3.45 3.51
CA ASP A 86 -7.92 3.65 2.22
C ASP A 86 -7.30 2.79 1.10
N VAL A 87 -5.97 2.67 1.11
CA VAL A 87 -5.25 1.80 0.16
C VAL A 87 -5.53 0.33 0.45
N ALA A 88 -5.53 -0.10 1.72
CA ALA A 88 -5.87 -1.46 2.10
C ALA A 88 -7.30 -1.85 1.72
N ASP A 89 -8.26 -0.95 1.93
CA ASP A 89 -9.66 -1.15 1.55
C ASP A 89 -9.80 -1.24 0.03
N SER A 90 -9.01 -0.47 -0.72
CA SER A 90 -8.96 -0.55 -2.19
C SER A 90 -8.38 -1.88 -2.68
N PHE A 91 -7.31 -2.36 -2.05
CA PHE A 91 -6.76 -3.70 -2.33
C PHE A 91 -7.77 -4.80 -2.05
N ALA A 92 -8.51 -4.72 -0.93
CA ALA A 92 -9.58 -5.67 -0.63
C ALA A 92 -10.65 -5.71 -1.74
N LYS A 93 -11.13 -4.53 -2.18
CA LYS A 93 -12.11 -4.44 -3.27
C LYS A 93 -11.59 -5.05 -4.57
N ILE A 94 -10.32 -4.85 -4.90
CA ILE A 94 -9.71 -5.45 -6.11
C ILE A 94 -9.61 -6.97 -5.97
N ALA A 95 -9.17 -7.47 -4.82
CA ALA A 95 -9.04 -8.91 -4.60
C ALA A 95 -10.41 -9.64 -4.58
N GLU A 96 -11.48 -8.94 -4.20
CA GLU A 96 -12.85 -9.45 -4.20
C GLU A 96 -13.54 -9.34 -5.58
N ALA A 97 -12.97 -8.57 -6.51
CA ALA A 97 -13.53 -8.41 -7.85
C ALA A 97 -13.45 -9.73 -8.63
N THR A 98 -14.62 -10.26 -9.01
CA THR A 98 -14.74 -11.50 -9.78
C THR A 98 -15.73 -11.33 -10.93
N GLY A 99 -15.62 -12.19 -11.94
CA GLY A 99 -16.54 -12.22 -13.09
C GLY A 99 -15.98 -11.61 -14.37
N LYS A 100 -16.83 -11.48 -15.39
CA LYS A 100 -16.43 -10.96 -16.72
C LYS A 100 -16.01 -9.49 -16.59
N GLY A 101 -14.79 -9.18 -17.02
CA GLY A 101 -14.23 -7.81 -16.95
C GLY A 101 -13.53 -7.47 -15.63
N SER A 102 -13.31 -8.44 -14.74
CA SER A 102 -12.59 -8.21 -13.47
C SER A 102 -11.06 -8.30 -13.57
N ARG A 103 -10.51 -8.58 -14.77
CA ARG A 103 -9.09 -8.81 -15.03
C ARG A 103 -8.63 -8.12 -16.30
#